data_AF-X1NL30-F1
#
_entry.id   AF-X1NL30-F1
#
_cell.length_a   1.000
_cell.length_b   1.000
_cell.length_c   1.000
_cell.angle_alpha   90.00
_cell.angle_beta   90.00
_cell.angle_gamma   90.00
#
_symmetry.space_group_name_H-M   'P 1'
#
loop_
_entity.id
_entity.type
_entity.pdbx_description
1 polymer ?
#
loop_
_entity_poly.entity_id
_entity_poly.type
_entity_poly.pdbx_seq_one_letter_code
_entity_poly.pdbx_strand_id
1 'polypeptide(L)' 'MVFTLPHTEKRMPLVPRKSYAKLPQILDVPNLIGVQLESFRWFQEKGLNQLLEAVSPINDFT' A
#
# COMPACT_ATOMS: atom_id res chain seq x y z
N MET A 1 -8.89 -7.88 12.51
CA MET A 1 -9.88 -7.42 11.52
C MET A 1 -9.25 -7.56 10.15
N VAL A 2 -9.73 -8.52 9.35
CA VAL A 2 -9.26 -8.72 7.97
C VAL A 2 -10.00 -7.70 7.11
N PHE A 3 -9.27 -6.72 6.59
CA PHE A 3 -9.81 -5.79 5.60
C PHE A 3 -10.01 -6.59 4.30
N THR A 4 -11.22 -7.07 4.07
CA THR A 4 -11.61 -7.56 2.75
C THR A 4 -11.69 -6.34 1.84
N LEU A 5 -10.75 -6.22 0.90
CA LEU A 5 -10.78 -5.19 -0.16
C LEU A 5 -12.13 -5.25 -0.87
N PRO A 6 -12.82 -4.11 -1.09
CA PRO A 6 -14.03 -4.11 -1.88
C PRO A 6 -13.71 -4.63 -3.28
N HIS A 7 -14.53 -5.59 -3.73
CA HIS A 7 -14.50 -6.12 -5.09
C HIS A 7 -14.51 -4.93 -6.05
N THR A 8 -13.39 -4.68 -6.72
CA THR A 8 -13.25 -3.50 -7.56
C THR A 8 -14.15 -3.71 -8.77
N GLU A 9 -15.26 -2.96 -8.87
CA GLU A 9 -16.17 -3.10 -9.99
C GLU A 9 -15.41 -2.95 -11.31
N LYS A 10 -15.49 -4.00 -12.13
CA LYS A 10 -14.82 -4.10 -13.41
C LYS A 10 -15.44 -3.09 -14.37
N ARG A 11 -14.96 -1.84 -14.35
CA ARG A 11 -15.36 -0.82 -15.33
C ARG A 11 -15.08 -1.36 -16.72
N MET A 12 -16.14 -1.52 -17.52
CA MET A 12 -15.99 -1.85 -18.92
C MET A 12 -15.22 -0.71 -19.61
N PRO A 13 -14.13 -1.00 -20.34
CA PRO A 13 -13.38 0.05 -21.00
C PRO A 13 -14.28 0.70 -22.06
N LEU A 14 -14.22 2.03 -22.14
CA LEU A 14 -14.94 2.82 -23.14
C LEU A 14 -14.59 2.39 -24.58
N VAL A 15 -13.41 1.80 -24.77
CA VAL A 15 -12.96 1.20 -26.02
C VAL A 15 -12.79 -0.31 -25.83
N PRO A 16 -13.53 -1.16 -26.57
CA PRO A 16 -13.38 -2.60 -26.45
C PRO A 16 -12.01 -3.05 -26.96
N ARG A 17 -11.29 -3.84 -26.15
CA ARG A 17 -10.01 -4.45 -26.50
C ARG A 17 -10.19 -5.96 -26.63
N LYS A 18 -9.79 -6.52 -27.77
CA LYS A 18 -9.79 -7.97 -27.97
C LYS A 18 -8.64 -8.61 -27.18
N SER A 19 -8.97 -9.62 -26.38
CA SER A 19 -8.01 -10.47 -25.66
C SER A 19 -7.98 -11.85 -26.31
N TYR A 20 -6.78 -12.43 -26.45
CA TYR A 20 -6.57 -13.81 -26.91
C TYR A 20 -6.10 -14.74 -25.78
N ALA A 21 -6.20 -14.28 -24.53
CA ALA A 21 -5.83 -15.08 -23.37
C ALA A 21 -6.71 -16.34 -23.29
N LYS A 22 -6.06 -17.51 -23.18
CA LYS A 22 -6.75 -18.80 -23.07
C LYS A 22 -7.01 -19.23 -21.62
N LEU A 23 -6.22 -18.69 -20.69
CA LEU A 23 -6.30 -19.01 -19.27
C LEU A 23 -7.12 -17.95 -18.53
N PRO A 24 -7.86 -18.33 -17.48
CA PRO A 24 -8.58 -17.38 -16.64
C PRO A 24 -7.60 -16.55 -15.81
N GLN A 25 -7.94 -15.28 -15.60
CA GLN A 25 -7.29 -14.45 -14.60
C GLN A 25 -7.83 -14.83 -13.22
N ILE A 26 -7.00 -15.46 -12.40
CA ILE A 26 -7.38 -15.94 -11.06
C ILE A 26 -7.21 -14.88 -9.97
N LEU A 27 -6.46 -13.82 -10.25
CA LEU A 27 -6.20 -12.71 -9.33
C LEU A 27 -6.14 -11.39 -10.10
N ASP A 28 -6.69 -10.34 -9.50
CA ASP A 28 -6.61 -8.99 -10.04
C ASP A 28 -5.22 -8.38 -9.87
N VAL A 29 -4.92 -7.39 -10.71
CA VAL A 29 -3.67 -6.63 -10.58
C VAL A 29 -3.76 -5.79 -9.30
N PRO A 30 -2.81 -5.91 -8.37
CA PRO A 30 -2.83 -5.14 -7.13
C PRO A 30 -2.52 -3.66 -7.39
N ASN A 31 -2.64 -2.84 -6.34
CA ASN A 31 -2.16 -1.46 -6.41
C ASN A 31 -0.65 -1.44 -6.65
N LEU A 32 -0.23 -0.99 -7.83
CA LEU A 32 1.18 -0.97 -8.25
C LEU A 32 2.05 -0.01 -7.44
N ILE A 33 1.43 0.94 -6.72
CA ILE A 33 2.12 1.85 -5.79
C ILE A 33 1.80 1.53 -4.32
N GLY A 34 1.16 0.37 -4.05
CA GLY A 34 0.73 -0.03 -2.71
C GLY A 34 1.87 0.05 -1.70
N VAL A 35 3.04 -0.52 -2.04
CA VAL A 35 4.24 -0.50 -1.20
C VAL A 35 4.67 0.93 -0.84
N GLN A 36 4.58 1.87 -1.79
CA GLN A 36 4.98 3.27 -1.55
C GLN A 36 4.03 3.93 -0.53
N LEU A 37 2.72 3.72 -0.71
CA LEU A 37 1.70 4.26 0.19
C LEU A 37 1.80 3.63 1.59
N GLU A 38 1.94 2.31 1.66
CA GLU A 38 2.05 1.57 2.91
C GLU A 38 3.32 1.92 3.67
N SER A 39 4.45 2.06 2.97
CA SER A 39 5.73 2.45 3.58
C SER A 39 5.66 3.88 4.15
N PHE A 40 5.09 4.82 3.41
CA PHE A 40 4.94 6.20 3.90
C PHE A 40 3.98 6.28 5.08
N ARG A 41 2.85 5.56 5.03
CA ARG A 41 1.91 5.47 6.14
C ARG A 41 2.56 4.89 7.39
N TRP A 42 3.32 3.80 7.26
CA TRP A 42 4.07 3.24 8.38
C TRP A 42 5.07 4.25 8.97
N PHE A 43 5.78 4.98 8.11
CA PHE A 43 6.72 6.01 8.54
C PHE A 43 6.03 7.10 9.38
N GLN A 44 4.87 7.58 8.93
CA GLN A 44 4.08 8.59 9.64
C GLN A 44 3.53 8.08 10.98
N GLU A 45 2.99 6.86 11.00
CA GLU A 45 2.30 6.31 12.17
C GLU A 45 3.26 5.75 13.24
N LYS A 46 4.42 5.22 12.82
CA LYS A 46 5.33 4.46 13.69
C LYS A 46 6.77 4.90 13.57
N GLY A 47 7.28 5.04 12.35
CA GLY A 47 8.69 5.33 12.10
C GLY A 47 9.17 6.60 12.80
N LEU A 48 8.38 7.67 12.75
CA LEU A 48 8.75 8.94 13.39
C LEU A 48 8.79 8.85 14.92
N ASN A 49 7.80 8.22 15.55
CA ASN A 49 7.77 8.05 17.00
C ASN A 49 8.95 7.19 17.48
N GLN A 50 9.21 6.07 16.79
CA GLN A 50 10.35 5.19 17.11
C GLN A 50 11.69 5.93 17.02
N LEU A 51 11.86 6.78 16.01
CA LEU A 51 13.07 7.59 15.86
C LEU A 51 13.24 8.58 17.02
N LEU A 52 12.16 9.27 17.41
CA LEU A 52 12.21 10.25 18.49
C LEU A 52 12.46 9.60 19.86
N GLU A 53 11.84 8.44 20.12
CA GLU A 53 12.09 7.65 21.33
C GLU A 53 13.55 7.19 21.40
N ALA A 54 14.11 6.72 20.28
CA ALA A 54 15.49 6.24 20.23
C ALA A 54 16.53 7.34 20.51
N VAL A 55 16.21 8.60 20.23
CA VAL A 55 17.12 9.75 20.41
C VAL A 55 16.90 10.45 21.76
N SER A 56 15.84 10.12 22.50
CA SER A 56 15.45 10.83 23.72
C SER A 56 15.83 10.08 25.02
N PRO A 57 16.13 10.80 26.13
CA PRO A 57 16.36 12.23 26.21
C PRO A 57 17.75 12.61 25.67
N ILE A 58 17.85 13.80 25.10
CA ILE A 58 19.14 14.42 24.80
C ILE A 58 19.64 15.02 26.11
N ASN A 59 20.79 14.56 26.59
CA ASN A 59 21.42 15.07 27.82
C ASN A 59 22.61 15.97 27.47
N ASP A 60 22.81 17.02 28.24
CA ASP A 60 23.98 17.90 28.18
C ASP A 60 25.03 17.54 29.25
N PHE A 61 26.26 18.07 29.10
CA PHE A 61 27.38 17.82 30.01
C PHE A 61 27.46 18.93 31.07
N THR A 62 26.59 18.90 32.09
CA THR A 62 26.77 19.67 33.34
C THR A 62 27.10 18.74 34.49
#